data_AF-A0A178UZX9-F1
#
_entry.id   AF-A0A178UZX9-F1
#
_cell.length_a   1.000
_cell.length_b   1.000
_cell.length_c   1.000
_cell.angle_alpha   90.00
_cell.angle_beta   90.00
_cell.angle_gamma   90.00
#
_symmetry.space_group_name_H-M   'P 1'
#
loop_
_entity.id
_entity.type
_entity.pdbx_description
1 polymer ?
#
loop_
_entity_poly.entity_id
_entity_poly.type
_entity_poly.pdbx_seq_one_letter_code
_entity_poly.pdbx_strand_id
1 'polypeptide(L)'
;MGTETVSFKWEGKKVAQVNGVTAEKVWSVFSDFCNVQEWFPSVDTCYRVQGTDGVPGLIRYCSTTKTKEEGSRWAKEKLVKIDPIGRCLSYEILENNVGFRSYVATVQVTPVDGEDQVSRIEWSFVADPVDGWKKEDLESYVDFCLQHMANKMELNL
;
A
#
# COMPACT_ATOMS: atom_id res chain seq x y z
N MET A 1 36.58 2.30 -11.57
CA MET A 1 36.27 2.10 -10.15
C MET A 1 34.85 2.59 -9.93
N GLY A 2 33.88 1.69 -9.92
CA GLY A 2 32.49 2.06 -9.63
C GLY A 2 32.40 2.35 -8.14
N THR A 3 32.00 3.55 -7.77
CA THR A 3 31.61 3.86 -6.40
C THR A 3 30.34 3.06 -6.13
N GLU A 4 30.49 1.95 -5.40
CA GLU A 4 29.36 1.24 -4.82
C GLU A 4 28.78 2.17 -3.76
N THR A 5 27.81 3.00 -4.17
CA THR A 5 27.02 3.80 -3.26
C THR A 5 26.28 2.84 -2.35
N VAL A 6 26.77 2.69 -1.11
CA VAL A 6 26.06 1.98 -0.05
C VAL A 6 24.72 2.66 0.12
N SER A 7 23.70 2.10 -0.51
CA SER A 7 22.34 2.61 -0.51
C SER A 7 21.72 2.25 0.84
N PHE A 8 21.64 3.23 1.75
CA PHE A 8 20.89 3.10 3.00
C PHE A 8 19.38 3.09 2.69
N LYS A 9 18.87 1.94 2.24
CA LYS A 9 17.44 1.73 2.08
C LYS A 9 16.77 1.65 3.46
N TRP A 10 15.58 2.20 3.56
CA TRP A 10 14.66 1.93 4.64
C TRP A 10 13.82 0.73 4.28
N GLU A 11 13.78 -0.23 5.19
CA GLU A 11 12.94 -1.42 5.10
C GLU A 11 12.00 -1.46 6.29
N GLY A 12 10.71 -1.68 6.03
CA GLY A 12 9.71 -1.79 7.08
C GLY A 12 8.64 -2.79 6.72
N LYS A 13 7.98 -3.31 7.75
CA LYS A 13 6.88 -4.27 7.63
C LYS A 13 5.90 -4.03 8.76
N LYS A 14 4.61 -3.97 8.43
CA LYS A 14 3.50 -3.86 9.36
C LYS A 14 2.47 -4.95 9.07
N VAL A 15 1.74 -5.32 10.11
CA VAL A 15 0.80 -6.43 10.09
C VAL A 15 -0.49 -5.99 10.76
N ALA A 16 -1.62 -6.36 10.16
CA ALA A 16 -2.92 -6.24 10.81
C ALA A 16 -3.68 -7.56 10.71
N GLN A 17 -4.48 -7.82 11.73
CA GLN A 17 -5.47 -8.88 11.73
C GLN A 17 -6.82 -8.28 11.37
N VAL A 18 -7.62 -9.03 10.61
CA VAL A 18 -9.00 -8.70 10.26
C VAL A 18 -9.87 -9.86 10.72
N ASN A 19 -10.73 -9.60 11.69
CA ASN A 19 -11.62 -10.58 12.29
C ASN A 19 -12.99 -10.59 11.58
N GLY A 20 -13.59 -11.77 11.43
CA GLY A 20 -14.88 -11.94 10.77
C GLY A 20 -14.86 -11.81 9.24
N VAL A 21 -13.69 -11.65 8.62
CA VAL A 21 -13.53 -11.49 7.17
C VAL A 21 -12.53 -12.51 6.62
N THR A 22 -12.92 -13.21 5.55
CA THR A 22 -12.07 -14.22 4.90
C THR A 22 -10.93 -13.57 4.10
N ALA A 23 -9.83 -14.32 3.92
CA ALA A 23 -8.66 -13.84 3.19
C ALA A 23 -9.00 -13.47 1.73
N GLU A 24 -10.00 -14.12 1.14
CA GLU A 24 -10.53 -13.81 -0.18
C GLU A 24 -11.22 -12.43 -0.22
N LYS A 25 -12.11 -12.16 0.74
CA LYS A 25 -12.78 -10.85 0.85
C LYS A 25 -11.78 -9.73 1.12
N VAL A 26 -10.85 -9.94 2.05
CA VAL A 26 -9.77 -8.97 2.32
C VAL A 26 -8.92 -8.75 1.07
N TRP A 27 -8.58 -9.80 0.33
CA TRP A 27 -7.82 -9.68 -0.90
C TRP A 27 -8.56 -8.93 -2.02
N SER A 28 -9.89 -9.04 -2.10
CA SER A 28 -10.67 -8.28 -3.09
C SER A 28 -10.47 -6.77 -2.96
N VAL A 29 -10.26 -6.27 -1.74
CA VAL A 29 -9.96 -4.85 -1.47
C VAL A 29 -8.60 -4.44 -2.06
N PHE A 30 -7.55 -5.25 -1.87
CA PHE A 30 -6.21 -4.91 -2.33
C PHE A 30 -6.03 -5.13 -3.84
N SER A 31 -6.63 -6.20 -4.37
CA SER A 31 -6.58 -6.52 -5.80
C SER A 31 -7.36 -5.53 -6.66
N ASP A 32 -8.38 -4.85 -6.09
CA ASP A 32 -9.03 -3.69 -6.71
C ASP A 32 -8.15 -2.43 -6.60
N PHE A 33 -6.98 -2.48 -7.25
CA PHE A 33 -5.87 -1.56 -7.08
C PHE A 33 -6.25 -0.08 -7.30
N CYS A 34 -7.18 0.21 -8.20
CA CYS A 34 -7.59 1.57 -8.54
C CYS A 34 -8.72 2.13 -7.69
N ASN A 35 -9.30 1.36 -6.76
CA ASN A 35 -10.38 1.80 -5.86
C ASN A 35 -9.92 1.91 -4.39
N VAL A 36 -8.62 2.11 -4.17
CA VAL A 36 -8.03 2.19 -2.82
C VAL A 36 -8.57 3.34 -1.96
N GLN A 37 -9.10 4.41 -2.56
CA GLN A 37 -9.75 5.53 -1.86
C GLN A 37 -10.97 5.09 -1.04
N GLU A 38 -11.60 3.98 -1.41
CA GLU A 38 -12.73 3.41 -0.66
C GLU A 38 -12.27 2.83 0.69
N TRP A 39 -10.96 2.65 0.91
CA TRP A 39 -10.44 1.94 2.09
C TRP A 39 -9.34 2.71 2.82
N PHE A 40 -8.48 3.42 2.09
CA PHE A 40 -7.26 4.02 2.62
C PHE A 40 -7.52 5.41 3.21
N PRO A 41 -7.17 5.66 4.49
CA PRO A 41 -7.62 6.87 5.20
C PRO A 41 -7.08 8.18 4.60
N SER A 42 -5.87 8.10 4.04
CA SER A 42 -5.08 9.23 3.55
C SER A 42 -5.17 9.43 2.03
N VAL A 43 -6.14 8.80 1.36
CA VAL A 43 -6.43 9.00 -0.07
C VAL A 43 -7.91 9.30 -0.21
N ASP A 44 -8.26 10.38 -0.93
CA ASP A 44 -9.66 10.72 -1.26
C ASP A 44 -9.97 10.59 -2.75
N THR A 45 -8.93 10.51 -3.57
CA THR A 45 -9.04 10.36 -5.02
C THR A 45 -8.10 9.26 -5.47
N CYS A 46 -8.63 8.25 -6.15
CA CYS A 46 -7.84 7.30 -6.92
C CYS A 46 -8.50 7.01 -8.26
N TYR A 47 -7.70 6.91 -9.32
CA TYR A 47 -8.19 6.47 -10.62
C TYR A 47 -7.06 5.90 -11.46
N ARG A 48 -7.43 5.09 -12.45
CA ARG A 48 -6.51 4.52 -13.44
C ARG A 48 -6.00 5.59 -14.39
N VAL A 49 -4.68 5.65 -14.55
CA VAL A 49 -4.00 6.50 -15.54
C VAL A 49 -3.69 5.71 -16.81
N GLN A 50 -3.24 4.46 -16.67
CA GLN A 50 -2.81 3.61 -17.78
C GLN A 50 -2.93 2.14 -17.40
N GLY A 51 -3.12 1.26 -18.40
CA GLY A 51 -3.10 -0.19 -18.22
C GLY A 51 -4.49 -0.79 -18.01
N THR A 52 -4.52 -2.01 -17.46
CA THR A 52 -5.75 -2.80 -17.29
C THR A 52 -5.78 -3.40 -15.89
N ASP A 53 -6.98 -3.47 -15.31
CA ASP A 53 -7.18 -3.94 -13.94
C ASP A 53 -6.68 -5.37 -13.78
N GLY A 54 -5.96 -5.65 -12.69
CA GLY A 54 -5.36 -6.96 -12.44
C GLY A 54 -4.16 -7.33 -13.33
N VAL A 55 -3.65 -6.43 -14.17
CA VAL A 55 -2.50 -6.68 -15.05
C VAL A 55 -1.27 -5.87 -14.60
N PRO A 56 -0.10 -6.50 -14.39
CA PRO A 56 1.15 -5.78 -14.15
C PRO A 56 1.42 -4.72 -15.21
N GLY A 57 1.83 -3.53 -14.77
CA GLY A 57 1.96 -2.33 -15.60
C GLY A 57 0.76 -1.36 -15.48
N LEU A 58 -0.33 -1.74 -14.81
CA LEU A 58 -1.40 -0.83 -14.40
C LEU A 58 -0.83 0.32 -13.56
N ILE A 59 -1.19 1.55 -13.91
CA ILE A 59 -0.79 2.76 -13.19
C ILE A 59 -2.04 3.43 -12.62
N ARG A 60 -2.04 3.70 -11.31
CA ARG A 60 -3.03 4.50 -10.61
C ARG A 60 -2.45 5.87 -10.22
N TYR A 61 -3.31 6.87 -10.15
CA TYR A 61 -3.00 8.15 -9.51
C TYR A 61 -3.78 8.22 -8.19
N CYS A 62 -3.08 8.45 -7.08
CA CYS A 62 -3.64 8.62 -5.74
C CYS A 62 -3.39 10.05 -5.26
N SER A 63 -4.38 10.71 -4.66
CA SER A 63 -4.16 11.99 -3.99
C SER A 63 -5.01 12.19 -2.75
N THR A 64 -4.60 13.15 -1.92
CA THR A 64 -5.38 13.69 -0.80
C THR A 64 -5.40 15.20 -0.83
N THR A 65 -6.59 15.74 -0.61
CA THR A 65 -6.88 17.17 -0.48
C THR A 65 -7.20 17.57 0.96
N LYS A 66 -7.17 16.60 1.88
CA LYS A 66 -7.59 16.78 3.29
C LYS A 66 -6.62 17.67 4.10
N THR A 67 -5.37 17.80 3.67
CA THR A 67 -4.36 18.66 4.32
C THR A 67 -4.38 20.07 3.72
N LYS A 68 -5.40 20.87 4.08
CA LYS A 68 -5.58 22.25 3.56
C LYS A 68 -4.38 23.17 3.80
N GLU A 69 -3.55 22.87 4.79
CA GLU A 69 -2.40 23.70 5.20
C GLU A 69 -1.12 23.42 4.38
N GLU A 70 -1.00 22.24 3.74
CA GLU A 70 0.24 21.82 3.06
C GLU A 70 0.05 21.56 1.56
N GLY A 71 -1.14 21.88 1.02
CA GLY A 71 -1.50 21.59 -0.36
C GLY A 71 -1.85 20.12 -0.60
N SER A 72 -2.26 19.81 -1.83
CA SER A 72 -2.61 18.44 -2.21
C SER A 72 -1.37 17.56 -2.32
N ARG A 73 -1.36 16.41 -1.66
CA ARG A 73 -0.32 15.38 -1.80
C ARG A 73 -0.78 14.32 -2.79
N TRP A 74 0.10 13.85 -3.67
CA TRP A 74 -0.21 12.87 -4.71
C TRP A 74 0.96 11.95 -5.05
N ALA A 75 0.62 10.76 -5.57
CA ALA A 75 1.56 9.80 -6.13
C ALA A 75 0.94 9.05 -7.33
N LYS A 76 1.77 8.75 -8.34
CA LYS A 76 1.48 7.75 -9.37
C LYS A 76 2.15 6.45 -8.99
N GLU A 77 1.38 5.38 -8.94
CA GLU A 77 1.84 4.07 -8.49
C GLU A 77 1.58 3.03 -9.58
N LYS A 78 2.60 2.22 -9.87
CA LYS A 78 2.52 1.15 -10.87
C LYS A 78 2.45 -0.20 -10.19
N LEU A 79 1.46 -1.01 -10.56
CA LEU A 79 1.38 -2.41 -10.18
C LEU A 79 2.52 -3.18 -10.87
N VAL A 80 3.43 -3.72 -10.07
CA VAL A 80 4.62 -4.46 -10.55
C VAL A 80 4.33 -5.95 -10.63
N LYS A 81 3.60 -6.47 -9.64
CA LYS A 81 3.24 -7.89 -9.55
C LYS A 81 1.85 -8.00 -8.94
N ILE A 82 1.08 -8.98 -9.40
CA ILE A 82 -0.14 -9.44 -8.73
C ILE A 82 -0.24 -10.95 -8.88
N ASP A 83 -0.52 -11.63 -7.78
CA ASP A 83 -0.71 -13.07 -7.69
C ASP A 83 -2.04 -13.31 -6.96
N PRO A 84 -3.14 -13.54 -7.70
CA PRO A 84 -4.46 -13.77 -7.11
C PRO A 84 -4.55 -15.05 -6.27
N ILE A 85 -3.77 -16.08 -6.61
CA ILE A 85 -3.76 -17.36 -5.90
C ILE A 85 -3.03 -17.18 -4.57
N GLY A 86 -1.84 -16.59 -4.63
CA GLY A 86 -1.05 -16.24 -3.46
C GLY A 86 -1.65 -15.10 -2.64
N ARG A 87 -2.59 -14.30 -3.18
CA ARG A 87 -3.10 -13.05 -2.59
C ARG A 87 -1.99 -12.06 -2.25
N CYS A 88 -1.10 -11.86 -3.22
CA CYS A 88 0.08 -11.02 -3.10
C CYS A 88 0.10 -9.98 -4.22
N LEU A 89 0.41 -8.72 -3.92
CA LEU A 89 0.76 -7.74 -4.94
C LEU A 89 1.95 -6.91 -4.51
N SER A 90 2.65 -6.37 -5.50
CA SER A 90 3.69 -5.36 -5.29
C SER A 90 3.48 -4.20 -6.23
N TYR A 91 3.76 -2.99 -5.76
CA TYR A 91 3.68 -1.77 -6.56
C TYR A 91 4.85 -0.84 -6.24
N GLU A 92 5.16 0.05 -7.17
CA GLU A 92 6.19 1.07 -7.01
C GLU A 92 5.63 2.47 -7.22
N ILE A 93 6.22 3.46 -6.56
CA ILE A 93 5.93 4.87 -6.82
C ILE A 93 6.78 5.33 -8.00
N LEU A 94 6.14 5.89 -9.02
CA LEU A 94 6.79 6.42 -10.22
C LEU A 94 7.07 7.92 -10.11
N GLU A 95 6.06 8.67 -9.68
CA GLU A 95 6.08 10.13 -9.57
C GLU A 95 5.27 10.51 -8.34
N ASN A 96 5.67 11.56 -7.62
CA ASN A 96 4.94 12.07 -6.47
C ASN A 96 5.43 13.48 -6.12
N ASN A 97 4.66 14.18 -5.29
CA ASN A 97 5.09 15.44 -4.65
C ASN A 97 5.28 15.32 -3.14
N VAL A 98 5.41 14.08 -2.62
CA VAL A 98 5.53 13.79 -1.18
C VAL A 98 6.99 13.72 -0.74
N GLY A 99 7.90 13.37 -1.65
CA GLY A 99 9.34 13.21 -1.38
C GLY A 99 9.86 11.78 -1.55
N PHE A 100 9.04 10.86 -2.08
CA PHE A 100 9.50 9.50 -2.37
C PHE A 100 10.41 9.48 -3.60
N ARG A 101 11.50 8.72 -3.52
CA ARG A 101 12.35 8.36 -4.66
C ARG A 101 12.08 6.91 -5.05
N SER A 102 13.06 6.02 -4.95
CA SER A 102 12.80 4.58 -5.06
C SER A 102 11.91 4.14 -3.89
N TYR A 103 10.74 3.59 -4.19
CA TYR A 103 9.84 3.00 -3.21
C TYR A 103 9.13 1.82 -3.87
N VAL A 104 9.22 0.65 -3.23
CA VAL A 104 8.45 -0.54 -3.61
C VAL A 104 7.76 -1.05 -2.36
N ALA A 105 6.46 -1.28 -2.46
CA ALA A 105 5.68 -1.93 -1.43
C ALA A 105 5.15 -3.28 -1.89
N THR A 106 4.97 -4.19 -0.94
CA THR A 106 4.34 -5.49 -1.15
C THR A 106 3.28 -5.73 -0.09
N VAL A 107 2.09 -6.12 -0.53
CA VAL A 107 0.97 -6.53 0.32
C VAL A 107 0.70 -8.00 0.12
N GLN A 108 0.53 -8.72 1.22
CA GLN A 108 0.25 -10.15 1.26
C GLN A 108 -0.92 -10.42 2.22
N VAL A 109 -1.90 -11.19 1.78
CA VAL A 109 -3.06 -11.59 2.61
C VAL A 109 -3.05 -13.10 2.82
N THR A 110 -3.06 -13.53 4.08
CA THR A 110 -3.08 -14.95 4.45
C THR A 110 -4.25 -15.25 5.40
N PRO A 111 -4.88 -16.43 5.32
CA PRO A 111 -5.74 -16.89 6.39
C PRO A 111 -4.92 -17.12 7.68
N VAL A 112 -5.60 -17.14 8.82
CA VAL A 112 -5.02 -17.60 10.09
C VAL A 112 -5.41 -19.05 10.33
N ASP A 113 -4.43 -19.92 10.55
CA ASP A 113 -4.66 -21.36 10.71
C ASP A 113 -5.51 -21.65 11.95
N GLY A 114 -6.59 -22.41 11.76
CA GLY A 114 -7.49 -22.80 12.85
C GLY A 114 -8.54 -21.75 13.25
N GLU A 115 -8.56 -20.59 12.57
CA GLU A 115 -9.54 -19.53 12.81
C GLU A 115 -10.33 -19.21 11.53
N ASP A 116 -11.56 -19.71 11.47
CA ASP A 116 -12.47 -19.38 10.37
C ASP A 116 -12.75 -17.87 10.36
N GLN A 117 -12.64 -17.27 9.17
CA GLN A 117 -12.88 -15.84 8.95
C GLN A 117 -11.92 -14.91 9.70
N VAL A 118 -10.71 -15.35 10.02
CA VAL A 118 -9.64 -14.46 10.47
C VAL A 118 -8.55 -14.39 9.41
N SER A 119 -8.22 -13.15 9.02
CA SER A 119 -7.25 -12.86 7.98
C SER A 119 -6.10 -12.03 8.53
N ARG A 120 -4.90 -12.27 8.02
CA ARG A 120 -3.71 -11.48 8.31
C ARG A 120 -3.29 -10.74 7.04
N ILE A 121 -3.10 -9.44 7.17
CA ILE A 121 -2.54 -8.59 6.13
C ILE A 121 -1.12 -8.23 6.54
N GLU A 122 -0.17 -8.41 5.64
CA GLU A 122 1.20 -7.94 5.78
C GLU A 122 1.49 -6.90 4.70
N TRP A 123 1.95 -5.72 5.12
CA TRP A 123 2.39 -4.64 4.24
C TRP A 123 3.85 -4.35 4.51
N SER A 124 4.70 -4.57 3.52
CA SER A 124 6.14 -4.29 3.60
C SER A 124 6.56 -3.26 2.56
N PHE A 125 7.67 -2.58 2.82
CA PHE A 125 8.27 -1.63 1.89
C PHE A 125 9.79 -1.67 1.92
N VAL A 126 10.38 -1.32 0.79
CA VAL A 126 11.79 -0.94 0.65
C VAL A 126 11.82 0.41 -0.05
N ALA A 127 12.49 1.38 0.56
CA ALA A 127 12.48 2.77 0.09
C ALA A 127 13.85 3.44 0.24
N ASP A 128 14.15 4.40 -0.61
CA ASP A 128 15.12 5.44 -0.25
C ASP A 128 14.57 6.28 0.92
N PRO A 129 15.44 6.98 1.67
CA PRO A 129 15.00 8.01 2.60
C PRO A 129 14.03 8.98 1.91
N VAL A 130 12.87 9.18 2.54
CA VAL A 130 11.82 10.06 2.03
C VAL A 130 12.12 11.48 2.50
N ASP A 131 12.11 12.44 1.57
CA ASP A 131 12.47 13.82 1.89
C ASP A 131 11.53 14.39 2.97
N GLY A 132 12.11 14.89 4.06
CA GLY A 132 11.37 15.46 5.20
C GLY A 132 10.85 14.45 6.23
N TRP A 133 11.13 13.16 6.06
CA TRP A 133 10.67 12.11 6.98
C TRP A 133 11.87 11.42 7.63
N LYS A 134 11.61 10.73 8.75
CA LYS A 134 12.45 9.66 9.28
C LYS A 134 11.86 8.31 8.90
N LYS A 135 12.64 7.24 9.05
CA LYS A 135 12.15 5.87 8.82
C LYS A 135 10.93 5.57 9.69
N GLU A 136 10.96 5.98 10.96
CA GLU A 136 9.90 5.75 11.93
C GLU A 136 8.60 6.47 11.54
N ASP A 137 8.68 7.61 10.88
CA ASP A 137 7.50 8.33 10.37
C ASP A 137 6.81 7.52 9.26
N LEU A 138 7.61 6.94 8.34
CA LEU A 138 7.08 6.08 7.27
C LEU A 138 6.49 4.79 7.83
N GLU A 139 7.17 4.15 8.78
CA GLU A 139 6.66 2.97 9.46
C GLU A 139 5.34 3.26 10.20
N SER A 140 5.26 4.38 10.91
CA SER A 140 4.06 4.78 11.64
C SER A 140 2.90 5.11 10.69
N TYR A 141 3.19 5.75 9.55
CA TYR A 141 2.20 6.04 8.53
C TYR A 141 1.63 4.77 7.89
N VAL A 142 2.50 3.81 7.51
CA VAL A 142 2.07 2.52 6.96
C VAL A 142 1.24 1.75 7.99
N ASP A 143 1.66 1.73 9.25
CA ASP A 143 0.91 1.07 10.33
C ASP A 143 -0.47 1.70 10.50
N PHE A 144 -0.55 3.02 10.64
CA PHE A 144 -1.81 3.76 10.75
C PHE A 144 -2.76 3.44 9.59
N CYS A 145 -2.27 3.47 8.35
CA CYS A 145 -3.11 3.17 7.19
C CYS A 145 -3.60 1.73 7.19
N LEU A 146 -2.72 0.78 7.50
CA LEU A 146 -3.04 -0.65 7.53
C LEU A 146 -4.06 -0.98 8.63
N GLN A 147 -3.88 -0.47 9.86
CA GLN A 147 -4.84 -0.68 10.95
C GLN A 147 -6.20 -0.03 10.63
N HIS A 148 -6.20 1.15 10.01
CA HIS A 148 -7.46 1.79 9.60
C HIS A 148 -8.21 0.94 8.56
N MET A 149 -7.51 0.44 7.54
CA MET A 149 -8.10 -0.43 6.53
C MET A 149 -8.67 -1.71 7.15
N ALA A 150 -7.90 -2.36 8.04
CA ALA A 150 -8.34 -3.57 8.74
C ALA A 150 -9.65 -3.32 9.51
N ASN A 151 -9.68 -2.30 10.38
CA ASN A 151 -10.88 -1.95 11.13
C ASN A 151 -12.07 -1.63 10.22
N LYS A 152 -11.82 -0.94 9.10
CA LYS A 152 -12.88 -0.65 8.12
C LYS A 152 -13.41 -1.92 7.44
N MET A 153 -12.54 -2.89 7.13
CA MET A 153 -12.95 -4.18 6.57
C MET A 153 -13.83 -4.97 7.54
N GLU A 154 -13.45 -5.06 8.83
CA GLU A 154 -14.27 -5.75 9.85
C GLU A 154 -15.68 -5.18 9.98
N LEU A 155 -15.86 -3.88 9.71
CA LEU A 155 -17.15 -3.20 9.81
C LEU A 155 -18.00 -3.28 8.55
N ASN A 156 -17.42 -3.54 7.38
CA ASN A 156 -18.08 -3.33 6.08
C ASN A 156 -18.07 -4.56 5.13
N LEU A 157 -17.37 -5.65 5.47
CA LEU A 157 -17.27 -6.88 4.65
C LEU A 157 -17.92 -8.09 5.32
#